data_AF-A0A8D2GIY5-F1
#
_entry.id   AF-A0A8D2GIY5-F1
#
_cell.length_a   1.000
_cell.length_b   1.000
_cell.length_c   1.000
_cell.angle_alpha   90.00
_cell.angle_beta   90.00
_cell.angle_gamma   90.00
#
_symmetry.space_group_name_H-M   'P 1'
#
loop_
_entity.id
_entity.type
_entity.pdbx_description
1 polymer ?
#
loop_
_entity_poly.entity_id
_entity_poly.type
_entity_poly.pdbx_seq_one_letter_code
_entity_poly.pdbx_strand_id
1 'polypeptide(L)'
;MLGLWGQRLPAAWVLLLLPFLPLLLLAAPAPHRASYKPVIVVHGLFDSSYSFRHLLEYINETHPGTVVTVLDLFDGRESLRPLWEQVQGFREAVVPIMAKAPQGVHLICYSQGGLVCRALLSVMDDHNVDSFISLSSPQMGQYGDTDYLKWLFPTSMRSNLYRICYSPWGQEFSICNYWHDPHHDDLYLNASSFLALINGERDHPNATVWRKNFLRVGHLVLIGGPDDGVITPWQSSFFGFYDANETVLEMEEQLPARPTHQSELLLLRLVCLKPPRRKEKPGPGLLNLSHLILWHGRSQGVCSKQTLVVPLRYNESYSQPVYKPYLTLCAGRRICSTYR
;
A
#
# COMPACT_ATOMS: atom_id res chain seq x y z
N MET A 1 18.14 -14.05 -80.76
CA MET A 1 17.59 -14.24 -79.41
C MET A 1 18.49 -13.53 -78.40
N LEU A 2 18.38 -12.21 -78.24
CA LEU A 2 18.98 -11.45 -77.15
C LEU A 2 18.00 -10.31 -76.82
N GLY A 3 17.21 -10.50 -75.78
CA GLY A 3 16.17 -9.56 -75.34
C GLY A 3 16.78 -8.44 -74.52
N LEU A 4 16.59 -7.20 -74.98
CA LEU A 4 16.88 -5.99 -74.23
C LEU A 4 15.78 -5.78 -73.18
N TRP A 5 16.11 -6.02 -71.91
CA TRP A 5 15.27 -5.65 -70.77
C TRP A 5 15.28 -4.13 -70.61
N GLY A 6 14.14 -3.50 -70.89
CA GLY A 6 13.94 -2.06 -70.69
C GLY A 6 13.95 -1.73 -69.19
N GLN A 7 14.92 -0.93 -68.76
CA GLN A 7 14.87 -0.30 -67.44
C GLN A 7 13.77 0.76 -67.42
N ARG A 8 12.71 0.49 -66.64
CA ARG A 8 11.67 1.49 -66.35
C ARG A 8 12.26 2.51 -65.39
N LEU A 9 12.54 3.71 -65.89
CA LEU A 9 12.82 4.87 -65.05
C LEU A 9 11.64 5.10 -64.09
N PRO A 10 11.89 5.40 -62.80
CA PRO A 10 10.81 5.74 -61.88
C PRO A 10 10.06 6.97 -62.41
N ALA A 11 8.74 6.95 -62.33
CA ALA A 11 7.90 8.05 -62.79
C ALA A 11 8.35 9.38 -62.15
N ALA A 12 8.48 10.44 -62.96
CA ALA A 12 9.01 11.75 -62.56
C ALA A 12 8.36 12.35 -61.29
N TRP A 13 7.14 11.91 -60.94
CA TRP A 13 6.44 12.24 -59.71
C TRP A 13 7.15 11.78 -58.43
N VAL A 14 7.93 10.71 -58.47
CA VAL A 14 8.70 10.21 -57.32
C VAL A 14 9.83 11.18 -56.95
N LEU A 15 10.43 11.84 -57.95
CA LEU A 15 11.50 12.83 -57.73
C LEU A 15 10.96 14.17 -57.19
N LEU A 16 9.71 14.50 -57.50
CA LEU A 16 9.02 15.71 -57.00
C LEU A 16 8.61 15.63 -55.53
N LEU A 17 8.49 14.43 -54.96
CA LEU A 17 8.08 14.21 -53.56
C LEU A 17 9.26 14.08 -52.58
N LEU A 18 10.46 13.79 -53.08
CA LEU A 18 11.69 13.69 -52.27
C LEU A 18 12.02 14.92 -51.39
N PRO A 19 11.83 16.19 -51.83
CA PRO A 19 12.15 17.34 -50.98
C PRO A 19 11.14 17.56 -49.84
N PHE A 20 9.98 16.91 -49.86
CA PHE A 20 8.97 17.00 -48.80
C PHE A 20 9.10 15.90 -47.74
N LEU A 21 9.90 14.86 -48.01
CA LEU A 21 10.16 13.76 -47.08
C LEU A 21 10.81 14.21 -45.74
N PRO A 22 11.74 15.19 -45.71
CA PRO A 22 12.30 15.70 -44.45
C PRO A 22 11.27 16.48 -43.62
N LEU A 23 10.28 17.09 -44.28
CA LEU A 23 9.24 17.90 -43.62
C LEU A 23 8.22 17.01 -42.88
N LEU A 24 7.97 15.80 -43.39
CA LEU A 24 7.14 14.79 -42.70
C LEU A 24 7.84 14.19 -41.45
N LEU A 25 9.17 14.11 -41.45
CA LEU A 25 9.95 13.59 -40.31
C LEU A 25 10.05 14.59 -39.14
N LEU A 26 9.90 15.89 -39.40
CA LEU A 26 9.83 16.94 -38.39
C LEU A 26 8.45 17.06 -37.70
N ALA A 27 7.42 16.42 -38.27
CA ALA A 27 6.07 16.37 -37.73
C ALA A 27 5.79 15.07 -36.94
N ALA A 28 6.83 14.32 -36.56
CA ALA A 28 6.67 13.25 -35.60
C ALA A 28 6.23 13.86 -34.25
N PRO A 29 5.05 13.52 -33.71
CA PRO A 29 4.69 13.97 -32.37
C PRO A 29 5.79 13.54 -31.41
N ALA A 30 6.28 14.47 -30.60
CA ALA A 30 7.21 14.17 -29.52
C ALA A 30 6.67 12.94 -28.76
N PRO A 31 7.53 11.97 -28.38
CA PRO A 31 7.07 10.79 -27.66
C PRO A 31 6.20 11.27 -26.50
N HIS A 32 4.93 10.87 -26.50
CA HIS A 32 4.03 11.17 -25.40
C HIS A 32 4.74 10.73 -24.12
N ARG A 33 5.18 11.70 -23.29
CA ARG A 33 5.58 11.39 -21.92
C ARG A 33 4.35 10.73 -21.31
N ALA A 34 4.45 9.44 -21.00
CA ALA A 34 3.37 8.74 -20.31
C ALA A 34 3.11 9.52 -19.02
N SER A 35 1.94 10.16 -18.93
CA SER A 35 1.55 10.92 -17.75
C SER A 35 1.10 9.91 -16.70
N TYR A 36 1.87 9.77 -15.64
CA TYR A 36 1.50 8.94 -14.50
C TYR A 36 0.39 9.61 -13.67
N LYS A 37 -0.46 8.80 -13.03
CA LYS A 37 -1.45 9.33 -12.09
C LYS A 37 -0.75 9.94 -10.87
N PRO A 38 -1.31 10.99 -10.24
CA PRO A 38 -0.76 11.52 -9.01
C PRO A 38 -0.73 10.46 -7.90
N VAL A 39 0.27 10.54 -7.03
CA VAL A 39 0.43 9.66 -5.87
C VAL A 39 0.29 10.49 -4.60
N ILE A 40 -0.57 10.05 -3.69
CA ILE A 40 -0.69 10.64 -2.35
C ILE A 40 -0.06 9.67 -1.35
N VAL A 41 0.78 10.17 -0.47
CA VAL A 41 1.44 9.38 0.57
C VAL A 41 0.93 9.80 1.94
N VAL A 42 0.52 8.81 2.75
CA VAL A 42 0.08 8.97 4.14
C VAL A 42 1.02 8.20 5.05
N HIS A 43 1.66 8.90 5.97
CA HIS A 43 2.67 8.33 6.85
C HIS A 43 2.08 7.61 8.07
N GLY A 44 2.96 7.02 8.89
CA GLY A 44 2.61 6.29 10.10
C GLY A 44 2.90 7.06 11.39
N LEU A 45 3.01 6.31 12.49
CA LEU A 45 3.33 6.84 13.81
C LEU A 45 4.68 7.57 13.86
N PHE A 46 4.70 8.72 14.54
CA PHE A 46 5.89 9.54 14.80
C PHE A 46 6.68 9.96 13.57
N ASP A 47 6.02 10.02 12.42
CA ASP A 47 6.66 10.23 11.13
C ASP A 47 6.28 11.60 10.51
N SER A 48 6.85 11.89 9.35
CA SER A 48 6.53 13.03 8.47
C SER A 48 7.02 12.76 7.04
N SER A 49 6.82 13.70 6.11
CA SER A 49 7.35 13.61 4.74
C SER A 49 8.86 13.41 4.66
N TYR A 50 9.60 13.76 5.72
CA TYR A 50 11.05 13.58 5.80
C TYR A 50 11.48 12.13 5.53
N SER A 51 10.78 11.15 6.07
CA SER A 51 11.15 9.72 5.96
C SER A 51 10.87 9.14 4.58
N PHE A 52 10.09 9.83 3.75
CA PHE A 52 9.70 9.35 2.42
C PHE A 52 10.62 9.84 1.29
N ARG A 53 11.68 10.60 1.58
CA ARG A 53 12.60 11.13 0.56
C ARG A 53 13.12 10.05 -0.40
N HIS A 54 13.54 8.91 0.13
CA HIS A 54 14.02 7.79 -0.67
C HIS A 54 12.91 7.21 -1.56
N LEU A 55 11.67 7.08 -1.04
CA LEU A 55 10.53 6.65 -1.85
C LEU A 55 10.28 7.62 -3.02
N LEU A 56 10.36 8.93 -2.76
CA LEU A 56 10.21 9.96 -3.79
C LEU A 56 11.32 9.86 -4.85
N GLU A 57 12.55 9.60 -4.43
CA GLU A 57 13.67 9.36 -5.35
C GLU A 57 13.39 8.16 -6.27
N TYR A 58 12.93 7.03 -5.73
CA TYR A 58 12.60 5.87 -6.58
C TYR A 58 11.46 6.12 -7.53
N ILE A 59 10.38 6.77 -7.06
CA ILE A 59 9.26 7.12 -7.94
C ILE A 59 9.76 8.04 -9.06
N ASN A 60 10.62 9.02 -8.77
CA ASN A 60 11.14 9.92 -9.78
C ASN A 60 12.11 9.24 -10.75
N GLU A 61 12.95 8.31 -10.26
CA GLU A 61 13.87 7.53 -11.10
C GLU A 61 13.15 6.57 -12.05
N THR A 62 12.04 5.97 -11.61
CA THR A 62 11.34 4.92 -12.36
C THR A 62 10.13 5.43 -13.13
N HIS A 63 9.45 6.44 -12.61
CA HIS A 63 8.30 7.11 -13.22
C HIS A 63 8.51 8.63 -13.27
N PRO A 64 9.47 9.12 -14.09
CA PRO A 64 9.81 10.54 -14.13
C PRO A 64 8.61 11.43 -14.45
N GLY A 65 8.41 12.48 -13.65
CA GLY A 65 7.30 13.42 -13.82
C GLY A 65 6.00 13.03 -13.10
N THR A 66 6.00 11.93 -12.34
CA THR A 66 4.88 11.62 -11.42
C THR A 66 4.76 12.72 -10.35
N VAL A 67 3.56 13.28 -10.19
CA VAL A 67 3.28 14.22 -9.10
C VAL A 67 3.03 13.42 -7.82
N VAL A 68 3.94 13.53 -6.85
CA VAL A 68 3.79 12.87 -5.54
C VAL A 68 3.57 13.92 -4.47
N THR A 69 2.50 13.76 -3.70
CA THR A 69 2.15 14.60 -2.55
C THR A 69 2.27 13.76 -1.28
N VAL A 70 3.27 14.04 -0.45
CA VAL A 70 3.33 13.49 0.91
C VAL A 70 2.62 14.46 1.84
N LEU A 71 1.57 13.99 2.52
CA LEU A 71 0.75 14.84 3.37
C LEU A 71 1.36 14.94 4.77
N ASP A 72 1.86 16.12 5.13
CA ASP A 72 2.37 16.47 6.47
C ASP A 72 1.20 16.89 7.38
N LEU A 73 0.36 15.91 7.73
CA LEU A 73 -0.74 16.07 8.66
C LEU A 73 -0.60 15.04 9.77
N PHE A 74 -0.80 15.47 11.01
CA PHE A 74 -0.62 14.62 12.19
C PHE A 74 0.82 14.11 12.35
N ASP A 75 1.81 14.93 11.99
CA ASP A 75 3.23 14.61 12.13
C ASP A 75 3.65 14.36 13.59
N GLY A 76 4.68 13.53 13.77
CA GLY A 76 5.31 13.33 15.07
C GLY A 76 4.31 12.82 16.11
N ARG A 77 4.16 13.53 17.24
CA ARG A 77 3.24 13.11 18.32
C ARG A 77 1.77 13.27 17.96
N GLU A 78 1.44 14.12 16.99
CA GLU A 78 0.05 14.31 16.57
C GLU A 78 -0.52 13.04 15.88
N SER A 79 0.34 12.13 15.41
CA SER A 79 -0.05 10.81 14.92
C SER A 79 -0.68 9.92 16.02
N LEU A 80 -0.59 10.32 17.28
CA LEU A 80 -1.27 9.66 18.38
C LEU A 80 -2.73 10.09 18.56
N ARG A 81 -3.20 11.13 17.85
CA ARG A 81 -4.61 11.56 17.88
C ARG A 81 -5.56 10.49 17.36
N PRO A 82 -6.83 10.46 17.79
CA PRO A 82 -7.80 9.46 17.38
C PRO A 82 -7.84 9.27 15.85
N LEU A 83 -7.88 8.02 15.38
CA LEU A 83 -7.82 7.75 13.95
C LEU A 83 -8.99 8.35 13.17
N TRP A 84 -10.17 8.50 13.79
CA TRP A 84 -11.29 9.20 13.15
C TRP A 84 -11.04 10.69 12.93
N GLU A 85 -10.29 11.34 13.83
CA GLU A 85 -9.86 12.73 13.63
C GLU A 85 -8.88 12.81 12.45
N GLN A 86 -7.92 11.87 12.40
CA GLN A 86 -6.98 11.78 11.29
C GLN A 86 -7.70 11.57 9.94
N VAL A 87 -8.67 10.65 9.88
CA VAL A 87 -9.48 10.41 8.67
C VAL A 87 -10.14 11.69 8.17
N GLN A 88 -10.70 12.53 9.06
CA GLN A 88 -11.30 13.80 8.63
C GLN A 88 -10.24 14.79 8.11
N GLY A 89 -9.13 14.97 8.83
CA GLY A 89 -8.07 15.88 8.39
C GLY A 89 -7.46 15.46 7.04
N PHE A 90 -7.18 14.16 6.86
CA PHE A 90 -6.72 13.65 5.58
C PHE A 90 -7.79 13.76 4.49
N ARG A 91 -9.08 13.56 4.80
CA ARG A 91 -10.18 13.78 3.85
C ARG A 91 -10.15 15.17 3.25
N GLU A 92 -10.05 16.19 4.10
CA GLU A 92 -10.01 17.59 3.67
C GLU A 92 -8.82 17.87 2.74
N ALA A 93 -7.67 17.25 3.01
CA ALA A 93 -6.48 17.39 2.18
C ALA A 93 -6.52 16.61 0.86
N VAL A 94 -7.11 15.40 0.84
CA VAL A 94 -7.13 14.57 -0.39
C VAL A 94 -8.17 15.01 -1.41
N VAL A 95 -9.32 15.53 -0.96
CA VAL A 95 -10.43 15.96 -1.84
C VAL A 95 -9.96 16.89 -2.98
N PRO A 96 -9.24 18.00 -2.72
CA PRO A 96 -8.79 18.89 -3.79
C PRO A 96 -7.75 18.25 -4.72
N ILE A 97 -6.99 17.24 -4.26
CA ILE A 97 -6.02 16.51 -5.08
C ILE A 97 -6.77 15.56 -6.03
N MET A 98 -7.72 14.79 -5.49
CA MET A 98 -8.55 13.87 -6.26
C MET A 98 -9.40 14.59 -7.32
N ALA A 99 -9.96 15.76 -6.98
CA ALA A 99 -10.76 16.58 -7.89
C ALA A 99 -9.96 17.06 -9.12
N LYS A 100 -8.64 17.28 -8.98
CA LYS A 100 -7.75 17.69 -10.08
C LYS A 100 -7.25 16.51 -10.92
N ALA A 101 -7.54 15.27 -10.51
CA ALA A 101 -7.07 14.05 -11.15
C ALA A 101 -8.24 13.26 -11.74
N PRO A 102 -8.77 13.64 -12.93
CA PRO A 102 -9.95 12.99 -13.51
C PRO A 102 -9.73 11.51 -13.84
N GLN A 103 -8.47 11.09 -14.04
CA GLN A 103 -8.09 9.69 -14.27
C GLN A 103 -7.82 8.91 -12.96
N GLY A 104 -8.05 9.55 -11.81
CA GLY A 104 -7.80 8.98 -10.49
C GLY A 104 -6.38 9.21 -9.97
N VAL A 105 -6.17 8.77 -8.73
CA VAL A 105 -4.89 8.86 -8.00
C VAL A 105 -4.48 7.50 -7.45
N HIS A 106 -3.22 7.34 -7.05
CA HIS A 106 -2.77 6.23 -6.22
C HIS A 106 -2.55 6.70 -4.78
N LEU A 107 -2.78 5.80 -3.82
CA LEU A 107 -2.44 6.00 -2.42
C LEU A 107 -1.31 5.04 -2.02
N ILE A 108 -0.29 5.56 -1.33
CA ILE A 108 0.70 4.75 -0.61
C ILE A 108 0.58 5.12 0.87
N CYS A 109 0.16 4.16 1.68
CA CYS A 109 -0.14 4.42 3.08
C CYS A 109 0.67 3.48 3.96
N TYR A 110 1.56 4.06 4.76
CA TYR A 110 2.58 3.33 5.51
C TYR A 110 2.15 3.09 6.96
N SER A 111 2.36 1.87 7.46
CA SER A 111 2.12 1.52 8.86
C SER A 111 0.69 1.92 9.29
N GLN A 112 0.51 2.67 10.38
CA GLN A 112 -0.78 3.19 10.82
C GLN A 112 -1.55 3.95 9.72
N GLY A 113 -0.86 4.65 8.81
CA GLY A 113 -1.49 5.38 7.70
C GLY A 113 -2.34 4.49 6.80
N GLY A 114 -2.04 3.19 6.69
CA GLY A 114 -2.88 2.26 5.92
C GLY A 114 -4.26 2.03 6.52
N LEU A 115 -4.41 2.11 7.84
CA LEU A 115 -5.71 2.07 8.50
C LEU A 115 -6.49 3.36 8.27
N VAL A 116 -5.82 4.52 8.37
CA VAL A 116 -6.41 5.83 8.05
C VAL A 116 -6.92 5.86 6.61
N CYS A 117 -6.09 5.43 5.65
CA CYS A 117 -6.49 5.34 4.25
C CYS A 117 -7.64 4.37 4.03
N ARG A 118 -7.62 3.18 4.65
CA ARG A 118 -8.72 2.22 4.50
C ARG A 118 -10.04 2.82 4.99
N ALA A 119 -10.04 3.43 6.17
CA ALA A 119 -11.23 4.10 6.71
C ALA A 119 -11.67 5.28 5.83
N LEU A 120 -10.73 6.10 5.35
CA LEU A 120 -10.99 7.20 4.42
C LEU A 120 -11.73 6.73 3.16
N LEU A 121 -11.22 5.66 2.53
CA LEU A 121 -11.83 5.06 1.33
C LEU A 121 -13.17 4.38 1.61
N SER A 122 -13.41 3.95 2.84
CA SER A 122 -14.71 3.44 3.27
C SER A 122 -15.72 4.58 3.49
N VAL A 123 -15.32 5.73 4.01
CA VAL A 123 -16.29 6.81 4.32
C VAL A 123 -16.55 7.79 3.16
N MET A 124 -15.68 7.84 2.16
CA MET A 124 -15.86 8.67 0.96
C MET A 124 -16.58 7.89 -0.15
N ASP A 125 -17.75 8.34 -0.59
CA ASP A 125 -18.51 7.69 -1.68
C ASP A 125 -18.10 8.14 -3.09
N ASP A 126 -17.25 9.16 -3.16
CA ASP A 126 -16.83 9.86 -4.38
C ASP A 126 -15.33 9.76 -4.68
N HIS A 127 -14.55 9.02 -3.88
CA HIS A 127 -13.12 8.86 -4.15
C HIS A 127 -12.87 8.18 -5.51
N ASN A 128 -11.71 8.49 -6.10
CA ASN A 128 -11.27 8.01 -7.41
C ASN A 128 -9.90 7.29 -7.32
N VAL A 129 -9.66 6.57 -6.22
CA VAL A 129 -8.39 5.86 -6.00
C VAL A 129 -8.31 4.62 -6.90
N ASP A 130 -7.26 4.56 -7.71
CA ASP A 130 -6.96 3.39 -8.53
C ASP A 130 -6.22 2.34 -7.71
N SER A 131 -5.01 2.62 -7.24
CA SER A 131 -4.25 1.67 -6.42
C SER A 131 -4.13 2.18 -5.01
N PHE A 132 -4.67 1.43 -4.07
CA PHE A 132 -4.40 1.60 -2.64
C PHE A 132 -3.29 0.62 -2.24
N ILE A 133 -2.12 1.17 -1.96
CA ILE A 133 -0.93 0.42 -1.54
C ILE A 133 -0.81 0.55 -0.02
N SER A 134 -1.17 -0.52 0.69
CA SER A 134 -1.03 -0.66 2.13
C SER A 134 0.36 -1.21 2.44
N LEU A 135 1.25 -0.34 2.91
CA LEU A 135 2.66 -0.65 3.14
C LEU A 135 2.92 -0.97 4.62
N SER A 136 3.01 -2.26 4.94
CA SER A 136 3.24 -2.81 6.29
C SER A 136 2.29 -2.26 7.35
N SER A 137 1.00 -2.22 7.03
CA SER A 137 -0.03 -1.67 7.91
C SER A 137 -0.66 -2.76 8.78
N PRO A 138 -1.08 -2.46 10.03
CA PRO A 138 -1.78 -3.43 10.87
C PRO A 138 -3.26 -3.52 10.45
N GLN A 139 -3.54 -4.09 9.26
CA GLN A 139 -4.90 -4.06 8.69
C GLN A 139 -5.93 -4.81 9.54
N MET A 140 -5.53 -5.86 10.26
CA MET A 140 -6.36 -6.55 11.27
C MET A 140 -5.99 -6.17 12.72
N GLY A 141 -5.28 -5.06 12.91
CA GLY A 141 -4.88 -4.57 14.22
C GLY A 141 -3.51 -5.04 14.68
N GLN A 142 -3.20 -4.70 15.93
CA GLN A 142 -1.91 -4.94 16.58
C GLN A 142 -2.11 -5.65 17.92
N TYR A 143 -1.29 -6.66 18.18
CA TYR A 143 -1.17 -7.36 19.46
C TYR A 143 0.27 -7.84 19.71
N GLY A 144 1.15 -6.92 20.10
CA GLY A 144 2.56 -7.25 20.36
C GLY A 144 3.24 -6.25 21.27
N ASP A 145 4.30 -6.69 21.95
CA ASP A 145 5.17 -5.83 22.75
C ASP A 145 6.22 -5.18 21.85
N THR A 146 6.05 -3.91 21.54
CA THR A 146 7.01 -3.12 20.74
C THR A 146 7.74 -2.09 21.59
N ASP A 147 8.90 -1.61 21.12
CA ASP A 147 9.67 -0.60 21.84
C ASP A 147 8.89 0.72 22.02
N TYR A 148 8.10 1.12 21.01
CA TYR A 148 7.27 2.32 21.12
C TYR A 148 6.13 2.14 22.13
N LEU A 149 5.55 0.94 22.25
CA LEU A 149 4.53 0.65 23.26
C LEU A 149 5.11 0.67 24.67
N LYS A 150 6.30 0.08 24.86
CA LYS A 150 7.01 0.14 26.14
C LYS A 150 7.38 1.58 26.53
N TRP A 151 7.69 2.42 25.56
CA TRP A 151 7.96 3.84 25.82
C TRP A 151 6.69 4.61 26.22
N LEU A 152 5.57 4.39 25.54
CA LEU A 152 4.28 5.05 25.84
C LEU A 152 3.58 4.52 27.10
N PHE A 153 3.70 3.21 27.34
CA PHE A 153 3.05 2.50 28.44
C PHE A 153 4.06 1.66 29.23
N PRO A 154 5.00 2.28 29.97
CA PRO A 154 6.15 1.58 30.56
C PRO A 154 5.80 0.48 31.57
N THR A 155 4.61 0.54 32.15
CA THR A 155 4.11 -0.40 33.16
C THR A 155 3.18 -1.47 32.59
N SER A 156 2.94 -1.46 31.28
CA SER A 156 1.99 -2.37 30.63
C SER A 156 2.70 -3.32 29.67
N MET A 157 2.35 -4.61 29.76
CA MET A 157 2.64 -5.61 28.73
C MET A 157 1.46 -5.67 27.74
N ARG A 158 1.65 -6.27 26.57
CA ARG A 158 0.57 -6.49 25.58
C ARG A 158 -0.70 -7.06 26.21
N SER A 159 -0.57 -8.07 27.07
CA SER A 159 -1.71 -8.71 27.74
C SER A 159 -2.43 -7.84 28.77
N ASN A 160 -1.91 -6.65 29.11
CA ASN A 160 -2.53 -5.70 30.03
C ASN A 160 -2.98 -4.41 29.34
N LEU A 161 -2.55 -4.15 28.10
CA LEU A 161 -2.88 -2.92 27.38
C LEU A 161 -4.38 -2.78 27.12
N TYR A 162 -5.14 -3.88 27.04
CA TYR A 162 -6.59 -3.86 26.92
C TYR A 162 -7.26 -3.05 28.06
N ARG A 163 -6.69 -3.05 29.27
CA ARG A 163 -7.24 -2.29 30.43
C ARG A 163 -7.19 -0.78 30.22
N ILE A 164 -6.24 -0.32 29.42
CA ILE A 164 -6.10 1.08 29.04
C ILE A 164 -6.87 1.30 27.74
N CYS A 165 -6.57 0.53 26.69
CA CYS A 165 -7.09 0.76 25.35
C CYS A 165 -8.60 0.59 25.25
N TYR A 166 -9.23 -0.30 26.02
CA TYR A 166 -10.68 -0.51 26.00
C TYR A 166 -11.42 0.33 27.05
N SER A 167 -10.80 1.42 27.52
CA SER A 167 -11.47 2.49 28.26
C SER A 167 -11.86 3.64 27.33
N PRO A 168 -12.87 4.49 27.68
CA PRO A 168 -13.26 5.63 26.85
C PRO A 168 -12.09 6.56 26.50
N TRP A 169 -11.25 6.90 27.48
CA TRP A 169 -10.05 7.72 27.29
C TRP A 169 -8.95 7.00 26.51
N GLY A 170 -8.86 5.67 26.62
CA GLY A 170 -7.92 4.88 25.80
C GLY A 170 -8.27 4.97 24.32
N GLN A 171 -9.54 4.97 23.97
CA GLN A 171 -10.00 5.14 22.59
C GLN A 171 -9.79 6.55 22.02
N GLU A 172 -9.27 7.49 22.81
CA GLU A 172 -8.77 8.77 22.31
C GLU A 172 -7.30 8.73 21.85
N PHE A 173 -6.65 7.55 21.88
CA PHE A 173 -5.30 7.33 21.37
C PHE A 173 -5.30 6.44 20.13
N SER A 174 -4.58 6.85 19.07
CA SER A 174 -4.57 6.16 17.78
C SER A 174 -4.20 4.68 17.89
N ILE A 175 -3.20 4.34 18.70
CA ILE A 175 -2.75 2.96 18.88
C ILE A 175 -3.85 2.08 19.47
N CYS A 176 -4.64 2.61 20.41
CA CYS A 176 -5.74 1.88 21.02
C CYS A 176 -6.95 1.71 20.08
N ASN A 177 -7.07 2.55 19.05
CA ASN A 177 -8.12 2.42 18.03
C ASN A 177 -7.96 1.16 17.17
N TYR A 178 -6.78 0.53 17.15
CA TYR A 178 -6.51 -0.73 16.47
C TYR A 178 -5.77 -1.76 17.34
N TRP A 179 -5.80 -1.57 18.65
CA TRP A 179 -5.39 -2.61 19.58
C TRP A 179 -6.42 -3.75 19.52
N HIS A 180 -5.99 -4.93 19.12
CA HIS A 180 -6.87 -6.08 18.89
C HIS A 180 -6.39 -7.24 19.75
N ASP A 181 -6.93 -7.34 20.96
CA ASP A 181 -6.55 -8.38 21.93
C ASP A 181 -7.36 -9.66 21.67
N PRO A 182 -6.74 -10.74 21.14
CA PRO A 182 -7.47 -11.97 20.83
C PRO A 182 -7.98 -12.72 22.07
N HIS A 183 -7.53 -12.34 23.28
CA HIS A 183 -7.97 -12.93 24.54
C HIS A 183 -9.14 -12.19 25.19
N HIS A 184 -9.47 -11.01 24.67
CA HIS A 184 -10.52 -10.14 25.20
C HIS A 184 -11.43 -9.63 24.06
N ASP A 185 -11.80 -10.52 23.13
CA ASP A 185 -12.55 -10.20 21.92
C ASP A 185 -13.87 -9.47 22.21
N ASP A 186 -14.65 -9.93 23.20
CA ASP A 186 -15.89 -9.25 23.61
C ASP A 186 -15.66 -7.78 24.03
N LEU A 187 -14.56 -7.50 24.75
CA LEU A 187 -14.18 -6.14 25.13
C LEU A 187 -13.70 -5.34 23.92
N TYR A 188 -12.95 -5.96 23.02
CA TYR A 188 -12.53 -5.35 21.75
C TYR A 188 -13.75 -4.93 20.91
N LEU A 189 -14.68 -5.85 20.64
CA LEU A 189 -15.90 -5.61 19.86
C LEU A 189 -16.76 -4.50 20.49
N ASN A 190 -16.83 -4.46 21.81
CA ASN A 190 -17.60 -3.45 22.53
C ASN A 190 -16.91 -2.07 22.57
N ALA A 191 -15.60 -2.02 22.80
CA ALA A 191 -14.89 -0.78 23.08
C ALA A 191 -14.20 -0.15 21.87
N SER A 192 -13.72 -0.93 20.90
CA SER A 192 -12.99 -0.40 19.75
C SER A 192 -13.85 0.60 18.97
N SER A 193 -13.44 1.87 18.96
CA SER A 193 -14.17 2.94 18.29
C SER A 193 -13.89 2.99 16.78
N PHE A 194 -12.82 2.31 16.33
CA PHE A 194 -12.33 2.38 14.96
C PHE A 194 -12.21 1.01 14.29
N LEU A 195 -11.28 0.14 14.69
CA LEU A 195 -10.94 -1.09 13.95
C LEU A 195 -12.15 -2.03 13.80
N ALA A 196 -12.78 -2.40 14.93
CA ALA A 196 -14.01 -3.22 14.93
C ALA A 196 -15.14 -2.61 14.08
N LEU A 197 -15.19 -1.28 13.96
CA LEU A 197 -16.21 -0.57 13.19
C LEU A 197 -15.92 -0.65 11.69
N ILE A 198 -14.70 -0.30 11.26
CA ILE A 198 -14.31 -0.33 9.84
C ILE A 198 -14.15 -1.76 9.29
N ASN A 199 -14.03 -2.75 10.15
CA ASN A 199 -14.04 -4.17 9.79
C ASN A 199 -15.46 -4.75 9.69
N GLY A 200 -16.49 -4.02 10.18
CA GLY A 200 -17.86 -4.52 10.24
C GLY A 200 -18.06 -5.64 11.26
N GLU A 201 -17.20 -5.73 12.26
CA GLU A 201 -17.27 -6.71 13.35
C GLU A 201 -18.33 -6.30 14.39
N ARG A 202 -18.54 -4.98 14.51
CA ARG A 202 -19.70 -4.40 15.21
C ARG A 202 -20.67 -3.81 14.19
N ASP A 203 -21.92 -4.25 14.26
CA ASP A 203 -23.00 -3.72 13.41
C ASP A 203 -23.15 -2.20 13.58
N HIS A 204 -23.28 -1.50 12.46
CA HIS A 204 -23.55 -0.07 12.43
C HIS A 204 -24.31 0.29 11.14
N PRO A 205 -25.14 1.36 11.14
CA PRO A 205 -26.05 1.65 10.01
C PRO A 205 -25.35 1.93 8.68
N ASN A 206 -24.06 2.29 8.72
CA ASN A 206 -23.29 2.66 7.53
C ASN A 206 -22.46 1.50 6.95
N ALA A 207 -22.47 0.29 7.54
CA ALA A 207 -21.58 -0.80 7.14
C ALA A 207 -21.69 -1.13 5.64
N THR A 208 -22.93 -1.24 5.13
CA THR A 208 -23.21 -1.50 3.71
C THR A 208 -22.68 -0.40 2.79
N VAL A 209 -22.82 0.86 3.21
CA VAL A 209 -22.34 2.03 2.44
C VAL A 209 -20.81 2.06 2.45
N TRP A 210 -20.20 1.83 3.61
CA TRP A 210 -18.75 1.82 3.75
C TRP A 210 -18.07 0.75 2.90
N ARG A 211 -18.67 -0.44 2.86
CA ARG A 211 -18.25 -1.50 1.94
C ARG A 211 -18.35 -1.06 0.48
N LYS A 212 -19.50 -0.53 0.06
CA LYS A 212 -19.72 -0.07 -1.33
C LYS A 212 -18.66 0.97 -1.74
N ASN A 213 -18.33 1.88 -0.83
CA ASN A 213 -17.32 2.92 -1.06
C ASN A 213 -15.92 2.34 -1.20
N PHE A 214 -15.51 1.44 -0.29
CA PHE A 214 -14.20 0.81 -0.36
C PHE A 214 -14.01 0.00 -1.66
N LEU A 215 -15.07 -0.69 -2.11
CA LEU A 215 -15.08 -1.47 -3.37
C LEU A 215 -14.89 -0.64 -4.65
N ARG A 216 -14.87 0.70 -4.57
CA ARG A 216 -14.54 1.57 -5.70
C ARG A 216 -13.06 1.54 -6.05
N VAL A 217 -12.20 1.10 -5.13
CA VAL A 217 -10.76 1.02 -5.37
C VAL A 217 -10.45 0.06 -6.52
N GLY A 218 -9.57 0.45 -7.43
CA GLY A 218 -9.18 -0.41 -8.55
C GLY A 218 -8.38 -1.63 -8.12
N HIS A 219 -7.39 -1.41 -7.24
CA HIS A 219 -6.45 -2.41 -6.75
C HIS A 219 -6.14 -2.20 -5.28
N LEU A 220 -6.15 -3.29 -4.51
CA LEU A 220 -5.65 -3.33 -3.15
C LEU A 220 -4.30 -4.06 -3.16
N VAL A 221 -3.22 -3.32 -2.93
CA VAL A 221 -1.85 -3.86 -2.89
C VAL A 221 -1.44 -3.98 -1.43
N LEU A 222 -1.17 -5.21 -0.99
CA LEU A 222 -0.78 -5.51 0.38
C LEU A 222 0.71 -5.86 0.42
N ILE A 223 1.46 -5.12 1.22
CA ILE A 223 2.90 -5.30 1.39
C ILE A 223 3.17 -5.48 2.88
N GLY A 224 3.95 -6.49 3.22
CA GLY A 224 4.38 -6.82 4.59
C GLY A 224 5.35 -7.99 4.56
N GLY A 225 5.99 -8.31 5.69
CA GLY A 225 6.98 -9.38 5.72
C GLY A 225 7.28 -9.93 7.11
N PRO A 226 7.81 -11.16 7.20
CA PRO A 226 8.09 -11.84 8.46
C PRO A 226 9.20 -11.20 9.29
N ASP A 227 10.05 -10.39 8.66
CA ASP A 227 11.13 -9.66 9.31
C ASP A 227 10.69 -8.27 9.81
N ASP A 228 9.40 -7.93 9.70
CA ASP A 228 8.83 -6.75 10.36
C ASP A 228 8.82 -6.98 11.88
N GLY A 229 9.66 -6.22 12.59
CA GLY A 229 9.79 -6.30 14.05
C GLY A 229 8.80 -5.45 14.83
N VAL A 230 7.82 -4.85 14.16
CA VAL A 230 6.88 -3.86 14.74
C VAL A 230 5.44 -4.35 14.64
N ILE A 231 4.98 -4.70 13.45
CA ILE A 231 3.62 -5.20 13.24
C ILE A 231 3.51 -6.61 13.78
N THR A 232 2.58 -6.84 14.72
CA THR A 232 2.43 -8.14 15.39
C THR A 232 0.96 -8.53 15.46
N PRO A 233 0.55 -9.63 14.82
CA PRO A 233 1.35 -10.46 13.91
C PRO A 233 1.64 -9.70 12.61
N TRP A 234 2.79 -9.93 11.95
CA TRP A 234 3.14 -9.27 10.69
C TRP A 234 2.15 -9.60 9.56
N GLN A 235 1.47 -10.74 9.67
CA GLN A 235 0.37 -11.14 8.78
C GLN A 235 -0.81 -10.18 8.83
N SER A 236 -0.92 -9.32 9.84
CA SER A 236 -1.91 -8.23 9.90
C SER A 236 -1.84 -7.33 8.67
N SER A 237 -0.67 -7.19 8.03
CA SER A 237 -0.54 -6.49 6.73
C SER A 237 -1.22 -7.17 5.55
N PHE A 238 -1.51 -8.46 5.68
CA PHE A 238 -2.28 -9.26 4.74
C PHE A 238 -3.67 -9.61 5.27
N PHE A 239 -4.18 -8.82 6.23
CA PHE A 239 -5.41 -9.11 6.98
C PHE A 239 -5.43 -10.47 7.69
N GLY A 240 -4.29 -11.11 7.96
CA GLY A 240 -4.19 -12.26 8.85
C GLY A 240 -4.13 -11.83 10.32
N PHE A 241 -4.65 -12.61 11.25
CA PHE A 241 -4.60 -12.27 12.68
C PHE A 241 -4.57 -13.49 13.60
N TYR A 242 -4.32 -13.26 14.89
CA TYR A 242 -4.33 -14.30 15.90
C TYR A 242 -5.75 -14.84 16.15
N ASP A 243 -5.87 -16.15 16.34
CA ASP A 243 -6.98 -16.75 17.05
C ASP A 243 -6.81 -16.61 18.58
N ALA A 244 -7.78 -17.12 19.35
CA ALA A 244 -7.74 -17.10 20.81
C ALA A 244 -6.54 -17.84 21.43
N ASN A 245 -5.85 -18.72 20.68
CA ASN A 245 -4.65 -19.43 21.11
C ASN A 245 -3.36 -18.78 20.58
N GLU A 246 -3.44 -17.58 20.02
CA GLU A 246 -2.33 -16.89 19.32
C GLU A 246 -1.75 -17.68 18.13
N THR A 247 -2.55 -18.57 17.53
CA THR A 247 -2.26 -19.14 16.22
C THR A 247 -2.65 -18.12 15.14
N VAL A 248 -1.74 -17.80 14.23
CA VAL A 248 -2.04 -16.85 13.16
C VAL A 248 -2.89 -17.53 12.09
N LEU A 249 -4.11 -17.03 11.89
CA LEU A 249 -5.01 -17.36 10.80
C LEU A 249 -4.74 -16.42 9.61
N GLU A 250 -4.76 -16.96 8.39
CA GLU A 250 -4.74 -16.12 7.18
C GLU A 250 -6.09 -15.40 6.99
N MET A 251 -6.16 -14.46 6.05
CA MET A 251 -7.38 -13.67 5.78
C MET A 251 -8.61 -14.56 5.50
N GLU A 252 -8.42 -15.61 4.71
CA GLU A 252 -9.50 -16.48 4.24
C GLU A 252 -10.04 -17.44 5.32
N GLU A 253 -9.27 -17.64 6.39
CA GLU A 253 -9.59 -18.56 7.49
C GLU A 253 -10.33 -17.85 8.63
N GLN A 254 -10.37 -16.52 8.61
CA GLN A 254 -11.13 -15.73 9.57
C GLN A 254 -12.61 -15.81 9.20
N LEU A 255 -13.27 -16.85 9.72
CA LEU A 255 -14.72 -17.00 9.66
C LEU A 255 -15.37 -15.83 10.41
N PRO A 256 -16.33 -15.12 9.81
CA PRO A 256 -17.05 -14.12 10.56
C PRO A 256 -17.86 -14.81 11.66
N ALA A 257 -17.79 -14.30 12.90
CA ALA A 257 -18.46 -14.87 14.08
C ALA A 257 -20.01 -14.97 13.94
N ARG A 258 -20.56 -14.35 12.89
CA ARG A 258 -21.94 -14.44 12.40
C ARG A 258 -21.88 -14.35 10.86
N PRO A 259 -22.91 -14.74 10.09
CA PRO A 259 -22.94 -14.41 8.67
C PRO A 259 -23.05 -12.89 8.50
N THR A 260 -21.94 -12.19 8.59
CA THR A 260 -21.81 -10.75 8.37
C THR A 260 -21.08 -10.50 7.06
N HIS A 261 -21.28 -9.28 6.53
CA HIS A 261 -20.83 -8.77 5.22
C HIS A 261 -19.32 -8.85 4.91
N GLN A 262 -18.52 -9.44 5.80
CA GLN A 262 -17.06 -9.61 5.71
C GLN A 262 -16.65 -10.66 4.67
N SER A 263 -17.51 -11.65 4.41
CA SER A 263 -17.25 -12.76 3.47
C SER A 263 -17.12 -12.35 1.99
N GLU A 264 -17.38 -11.09 1.64
CA GLU A 264 -17.31 -10.60 0.26
C GLU A 264 -16.35 -9.42 0.03
N LEU A 265 -15.50 -9.03 1.01
CA LEU A 265 -14.37 -8.12 0.72
C LEU A 265 -13.30 -8.81 -0.17
N LEU A 266 -13.39 -10.15 -0.30
CA LEU A 266 -12.57 -11.06 -1.10
C LEU A 266 -12.64 -10.87 -2.64
N LEU A 267 -13.43 -9.91 -3.15
CA LEU A 267 -13.60 -9.66 -4.59
C LEU A 267 -12.67 -8.56 -5.14
N LEU A 268 -11.81 -7.98 -4.31
CA LEU A 268 -10.82 -7.00 -4.76
C LEU A 268 -9.68 -7.69 -5.51
N ARG A 269 -9.18 -7.05 -6.57
CA ARG A 269 -7.91 -7.44 -7.21
C ARG A 269 -6.77 -7.20 -6.23
N LEU A 270 -6.53 -8.21 -5.41
CA LEU A 270 -5.48 -8.25 -4.40
C LEU A 270 -4.14 -8.58 -5.08
N VAL A 271 -3.16 -7.71 -4.89
CA VAL A 271 -1.76 -8.01 -5.21
C VAL A 271 -1.01 -8.11 -3.90
N CYS A 272 -0.70 -9.34 -3.48
CA CYS A 272 0.08 -9.60 -2.28
C CYS A 272 1.55 -9.81 -2.66
N LEU A 273 2.44 -8.95 -2.13
CA LEU A 273 3.88 -9.12 -2.25
C LEU A 273 4.42 -9.68 -0.94
N LYS A 274 4.63 -11.00 -0.87
CA LYS A 274 5.29 -11.68 0.27
C LYS A 274 6.77 -11.96 -0.10
N PRO A 275 7.76 -11.60 0.73
CA PRO A 275 9.13 -12.05 0.54
C PRO A 275 9.26 -13.58 0.73
N PRO A 276 10.20 -14.26 0.04
CA PRO A 276 10.36 -15.72 0.16
C PRO A 276 10.82 -16.14 1.56
N ARG A 277 10.30 -17.28 2.06
CA ARG A 277 10.84 -17.93 3.26
C ARG A 277 12.28 -18.37 2.99
N ARG A 278 13.19 -18.17 3.95
CA ARG A 278 14.66 -18.41 3.95
C ARG A 278 15.18 -19.78 3.47
N LYS A 279 14.38 -20.67 2.87
CA LYS A 279 14.76 -22.03 2.45
C LYS A 279 15.11 -22.21 0.96
N GLU A 280 14.92 -21.23 0.10
CA GLU A 280 15.29 -21.36 -1.33
C GLU A 280 16.54 -20.53 -1.67
N LYS A 281 17.61 -21.21 -2.10
CA LYS A 281 18.83 -20.57 -2.61
C LYS A 281 18.53 -19.92 -3.97
N PRO A 282 18.80 -18.63 -4.19
CA PRO A 282 18.58 -18.01 -5.49
C PRO A 282 19.74 -18.28 -6.45
N GLY A 283 19.46 -18.92 -7.58
CA GLY A 283 20.35 -18.97 -8.75
C GLY A 283 20.42 -17.62 -9.50
N PRO A 284 21.37 -17.41 -10.42
CA PRO A 284 21.62 -16.12 -11.05
C PRO A 284 20.62 -15.82 -12.17
N GLY A 285 19.74 -14.84 -11.96
CA GLY A 285 18.88 -14.28 -12.98
C GLY A 285 18.51 -12.84 -12.61
N LEU A 286 18.84 -11.88 -13.48
CA LEU A 286 18.35 -10.50 -13.38
C LEU A 286 16.88 -10.46 -13.81
N LEU A 287 16.03 -9.82 -13.01
CA LEU A 287 14.68 -9.44 -13.43
C LEU A 287 14.52 -7.92 -13.30
N ASN A 288 14.09 -7.34 -14.41
CA ASN A 288 13.83 -5.94 -14.66
C ASN A 288 12.42 -5.59 -14.13
N LEU A 289 12.24 -4.44 -13.46
CA LEU A 289 10.95 -4.01 -12.89
C LEU A 289 9.87 -3.68 -13.94
N SER A 290 10.18 -3.82 -15.23
CA SER A 290 9.26 -3.60 -16.35
C SER A 290 8.30 -4.77 -16.64
N HIS A 291 8.33 -5.86 -15.87
CA HIS A 291 7.51 -7.06 -16.09
C HIS A 291 6.51 -7.35 -14.96
N LEU A 292 5.77 -6.34 -14.50
CA LEU A 292 4.48 -6.61 -13.85
C LEU A 292 3.47 -6.96 -14.96
N ILE A 293 3.26 -8.26 -15.19
CA ILE A 293 2.36 -8.76 -16.23
C ILE A 293 0.92 -8.35 -15.88
N LEU A 294 0.41 -7.36 -16.64
CA LEU A 294 -0.99 -6.97 -16.71
C LEU A 294 -1.82 -8.11 -17.29
N TRP A 295 -2.78 -8.63 -16.54
CA TRP A 295 -3.83 -9.48 -17.10
C TRP A 295 -5.11 -8.67 -17.28
N HIS A 296 -5.43 -8.36 -18.54
CA HIS A 296 -6.74 -7.84 -18.95
C HIS A 296 -7.68 -9.02 -19.16
N GLY A 297 -8.46 -9.37 -18.15
CA GLY A 297 -9.53 -10.36 -18.24
C GLY A 297 -10.79 -9.87 -17.54
N ARG A 298 -11.89 -9.73 -18.29
CA ARG A 298 -13.25 -9.70 -17.73
C ARG A 298 -13.62 -11.12 -17.35
N SER A 299 -13.41 -11.51 -16.09
CA SER A 299 -14.04 -12.72 -15.56
C SER A 299 -14.27 -12.57 -14.06
N GLN A 300 -15.52 -12.73 -13.64
CA GLN A 300 -15.90 -12.99 -12.26
C GLN A 300 -15.18 -14.28 -11.80
N GLY A 301 -14.34 -14.19 -10.77
CA GLY A 301 -13.58 -15.34 -10.28
C GLY A 301 -12.59 -14.97 -9.17
N VAL A 302 -12.68 -15.74 -8.08
CA VAL A 302 -11.90 -15.72 -6.83
C VAL A 302 -10.38 -15.77 -7.09
N CYS A 303 -9.60 -15.17 -6.16
CA CYS A 303 -8.14 -15.23 -6.00
C CYS A 303 -7.37 -15.93 -7.12
N SER A 304 -6.59 -15.17 -7.89
CA SER A 304 -5.45 -15.81 -8.57
C SER A 304 -4.55 -16.39 -7.48
N LYS A 305 -4.32 -17.71 -7.52
CA LYS A 305 -3.31 -18.39 -6.68
C LYS A 305 -1.89 -17.85 -6.91
N GLN A 306 -1.69 -16.87 -7.78
CA GLN A 306 -0.41 -16.20 -7.99
C GLN A 306 -0.16 -15.17 -6.88
N THR A 307 0.34 -15.65 -5.73
CA THR A 307 1.22 -14.82 -4.91
C THR A 307 2.46 -14.51 -5.76
N LEU A 308 2.65 -13.24 -6.13
CA LEU A 308 3.88 -12.83 -6.79
C LEU A 308 4.98 -12.76 -5.70
N VAL A 309 5.67 -13.87 -5.51
CA VAL A 309 6.89 -13.90 -4.68
C VAL A 309 7.99 -13.23 -5.48
N VAL A 310 8.21 -11.94 -5.23
CA VAL A 310 9.33 -11.21 -5.82
C VAL A 310 10.56 -11.45 -4.95
N PRO A 311 11.60 -12.15 -5.42
CA PRO A 311 12.82 -12.35 -4.65
C PRO A 311 13.56 -11.00 -4.50
N LEU A 312 13.39 -10.37 -3.34
CA LEU A 312 14.21 -9.24 -2.94
C LEU A 312 15.60 -9.76 -2.56
N ARG A 313 16.62 -9.47 -3.38
CA ARG A 313 18.02 -9.81 -3.05
C ARG A 313 18.62 -8.74 -2.15
N TYR A 314 18.92 -9.09 -0.91
CA TYR A 314 19.72 -8.28 0.00
C TYR A 314 20.76 -9.18 0.71
N ASN A 315 21.95 -8.64 1.01
CA ASN A 315 23.02 -9.36 1.72
C ASN A 315 23.08 -8.82 3.16
N GLU A 316 22.79 -9.66 4.15
CA GLU A 316 22.88 -9.30 5.57
C GLU A 316 24.28 -9.56 6.14
N SER A 317 24.75 -8.66 7.00
CA SER A 317 25.90 -8.90 7.89
C SER A 317 25.57 -8.44 9.31
N TYR A 318 25.67 -9.35 10.27
CA TYR A 318 25.17 -9.22 11.65
C TYR A 318 26.05 -8.33 12.56
N SER A 319 25.44 -7.39 13.31
CA SER A 319 25.82 -6.93 14.67
C SER A 319 24.96 -5.74 15.16
N GLN A 320 24.43 -5.80 16.39
CA GLN A 320 23.61 -4.77 17.09
C GLN A 320 24.46 -3.59 17.67
N PRO A 321 23.87 -2.57 18.36
CA PRO A 321 23.13 -1.40 17.84
C PRO A 321 23.79 -0.05 18.25
N VAL A 322 23.24 1.11 17.81
CA VAL A 322 23.16 2.44 18.50
C VAL A 322 23.02 3.61 17.47
N TYR A 323 21.85 4.27 17.52
CA TYR A 323 21.53 5.65 17.10
C TYR A 323 22.15 6.26 15.81
N LYS A 324 21.36 6.38 14.70
CA LYS A 324 21.34 7.51 13.70
C LYS A 324 20.45 7.21 12.46
N PRO A 325 20.05 8.21 11.63
CA PRO A 325 18.79 8.21 10.87
C PRO A 325 18.73 7.18 9.73
N TYR A 326 17.50 6.73 9.47
CA TYR A 326 17.17 5.54 8.71
C TYR A 326 17.02 5.82 7.21
N LEU A 327 17.78 5.06 6.41
CA LEU A 327 17.86 4.98 4.94
C LEU A 327 19.10 5.67 4.34
N THR A 328 19.99 4.86 3.75
CA THR A 328 21.16 5.30 2.97
C THR A 328 21.21 4.57 1.62
N LEU A 329 21.90 5.18 0.64
CA LEU A 329 22.14 4.57 -0.67
C LEU A 329 23.45 3.79 -0.64
N CYS A 330 23.39 2.48 -0.90
CA CYS A 330 24.59 1.66 -1.09
C CYS A 330 25.02 1.64 -2.56
N ALA A 331 26.29 1.24 -2.79
CA ALA A 331 26.83 1.06 -4.13
C ALA A 331 25.93 0.14 -5.00
N GLY A 332 25.43 0.72 -6.10
CA GLY A 332 24.65 0.02 -7.12
C GLY A 332 23.12 0.13 -7.00
N ARG A 333 22.56 1.34 -6.86
CA ARG A 333 21.10 1.61 -6.97
C ARG A 333 20.23 0.76 -6.02
N ARG A 334 20.66 0.60 -4.78
CA ARG A 334 19.92 -0.17 -3.77
C ARG A 334 19.59 0.72 -2.57
N ILE A 335 18.33 0.65 -2.14
CA ILE A 335 17.90 1.10 -0.81
C ILE A 335 18.59 0.21 0.21
N CYS A 336 19.39 0.80 1.07
CA CYS A 336 19.82 0.14 2.28
C CYS A 336 19.10 0.80 3.45
N SER A 337 18.27 0.04 4.14
CA SER A 337 17.89 0.41 5.50
C SER A 337 19.15 0.37 6.35
N THR A 338 19.46 1.46 7.04
CA THR A 338 20.44 1.49 8.13
C THR A 338 19.79 1.07 9.44
N TYR A 339 18.77 0.21 9.39
CA TYR A 339 18.56 -0.73 10.48
C TYR A 339 19.66 -1.79 10.40
N ARG A 340 20.48 -1.84 11.45
CA ARG A 340 21.07 -3.10 11.87
C ARG A 340 20.25 -3.65 13.01
#